data_AF-A0A522EAA3-F1
#
_entry.id   AF-A0A522EAA3-F1
#
_cell.length_a   1.000
_cell.length_b   1.000
_cell.length_c   1.000
_cell.angle_alpha   90.00
_cell.angle_beta   90.00
_cell.angle_gamma   90.00
#
_symmetry.space_group_name_H-M   'P 1'
#
loop_
_entity.id
_entity.type
_entity.pdbx_description
1 polymer ?
#
loop_
_entity_poly.entity_id
_entity_poly.type
_entity_poly.pdbx_seq_one_letter_code
_entity_poly.pdbx_strand_id
1 'polypeptide(L)' 'KVKDPENWILQRKVKYADVIETPDIPAKAEIRVFYFWKKGTARPVAANNLARLSKGKMVGVRYNKDKEWVGGSFCLFEK' A
#
# COMPACT_ATOMS: atom_id res chain seq x y z
N LYS A 1 -5.81 22.82 -18.73
CA LYS A 1 -7.04 21.99 -18.85
C LYS A 1 -6.62 20.59 -19.29
N VAL A 2 -7.14 19.53 -18.66
CA VAL A 2 -6.93 18.14 -19.10
C VAL A 2 -7.78 17.89 -20.35
N LYS A 3 -7.25 17.14 -21.34
CA LYS A 3 -7.91 16.94 -22.64
C LYS A 3 -9.07 15.93 -22.59
N ASP A 4 -8.92 14.81 -21.88
CA ASP A 4 -9.90 13.70 -21.83
C ASP A 4 -10.27 13.34 -20.37
N PRO A 5 -11.00 14.21 -19.64
CA PRO A 5 -11.21 14.08 -18.20
C PRO A 5 -11.88 12.76 -17.76
N GLU A 6 -12.67 12.11 -18.62
CA GLU A 6 -13.32 10.82 -18.38
C GLU A 6 -12.33 9.67 -18.16
N ASN A 7 -11.09 9.80 -18.64
CA ASN A 7 -10.03 8.81 -18.46
C ASN A 7 -9.22 9.02 -17.16
N TRP A 8 -9.59 10.01 -16.35
CA TRP A 8 -8.86 10.36 -15.13
C TRP A 8 -9.76 10.26 -13.91
N ILE A 9 -9.17 9.78 -12.82
CA ILE A 9 -9.80 9.84 -11.51
C ILE A 9 -9.05 10.88 -10.68
N LEU A 10 -9.78 11.91 -10.23
CA LEU A 10 -9.24 12.86 -9.27
C LEU A 10 -9.14 12.17 -7.91
N GLN A 11 -7.93 12.12 -7.36
CA GLN A 11 -7.71 11.61 -6.02
C GLN A 11 -7.12 12.72 -5.14
N ARG A 12 -7.68 12.87 -3.94
CA ARG A 12 -7.09 13.76 -2.94
C ARG A 12 -5.73 13.20 -2.53
N LYS A 13 -4.71 14.05 -2.57
CA LYS A 13 -3.38 13.67 -2.09
C LYS A 13 -3.41 13.47 -0.58
N VAL A 14 -3.03 12.28 -0.13
CA VAL A 14 -2.89 11.93 1.28
C VAL A 14 -1.41 11.92 1.65
N LYS A 15 -1.10 12.41 2.86
CA LYS A 15 0.23 12.26 3.46
C LYS A 15 0.24 10.95 4.24
N TYR A 16 1.03 9.98 3.76
CA TYR A 16 1.31 8.76 4.51
C TYR A 16 2.14 9.11 5.74
N ALA A 17 1.80 8.50 6.87
CA ALA A 17 2.53 8.66 8.12
C ALA A 17 3.69 7.66 8.20
N ASP A 18 4.82 8.11 8.75
CA ASP A 18 6.07 7.35 8.84
C ASP A 18 6.08 6.68 10.22
N VAL A 19 5.28 5.62 10.37
CA VAL A 19 4.90 5.06 11.68
C VAL A 19 5.69 3.83 12.10
N ILE A 20 6.44 3.21 11.18
CA ILE A 20 7.27 2.04 11.51
C ILE A 20 8.66 2.54 11.86
N GLU A 21 9.00 2.48 13.13
CA GLU A 21 10.34 2.79 13.60
C GLU A 21 11.35 1.78 13.05
N THR A 22 12.47 2.30 12.55
CA THR A 22 13.60 1.49 12.08
C THR A 22 14.88 2.14 12.63
N PRO A 23 16.04 1.44 12.63
CA PRO A 23 17.29 1.96 13.19
C PRO A 23 17.81 3.28 12.59
N ASP A 24 17.30 3.67 11.43
CA ASP A 24 17.65 4.87 10.67
C ASP A 24 16.48 5.88 10.61
N ILE A 25 15.68 5.90 9.54
CA ILE A 25 14.52 6.78 9.37
C ILE A 25 13.24 5.95 9.35
N PRO A 26 12.14 6.40 9.98
CA PRO A 26 10.90 5.63 9.99
C PRO A 26 10.37 5.30 8.59
N ALA A 27 9.79 4.11 8.44
CA ALA A 27 9.19 3.63 7.21
C ALA A 27 7.67 3.89 7.18
N LYS A 28 7.15 4.09 5.97
CA LYS A 28 5.70 4.11 5.67
C LYS A 28 5.25 2.69 5.34
N ALA A 29 4.04 2.37 5.77
CA ALA A 29 3.36 1.13 5.40
C ALA A 29 2.19 1.40 4.45
N GLU A 30 2.09 0.58 3.42
CA GLU A 30 0.84 0.38 2.67
C GLU A 30 0.39 -1.07 2.86
N ILE A 31 -0.87 -1.27 3.27
CA ILE A 31 -1.47 -2.59 3.41
C ILE A 31 -2.41 -2.82 2.24
N ARG A 32 -2.13 -3.85 1.45
CA ARG A 32 -3.02 -4.30 0.37
C ARG A 32 -3.76 -5.55 0.83
N VAL A 33 -5.08 -5.50 0.79
CA VAL A 33 -5.93 -6.65 1.14
C VAL A 33 -6.52 -7.24 -0.13
N PHE A 34 -6.40 -8.54 -0.28
CA PHE A 34 -6.95 -9.30 -1.39
C PHE A 34 -8.27 -9.93 -0.97
N TYR A 35 -9.26 -9.81 -1.83
CA TYR A 35 -10.60 -10.32 -1.59
C TYR A 35 -11.02 -11.29 -2.69
N PHE A 36 -11.66 -12.39 -2.32
CA PHE A 36 -12.43 -13.22 -3.24
C PHE A 36 -13.91 -12.92 -3.11
N TRP A 37 -14.56 -12.66 -4.25
CA TRP A 37 -16.01 -12.48 -4.31
C TRP A 37 -16.62 -13.55 -5.21
N LYS A 38 -17.14 -14.61 -4.59
CA LYS A 38 -17.83 -15.68 -5.32
C LYS A 38 -19.25 -15.24 -5.67
N LYS A 39 -19.74 -15.66 -6.83
CA LYS A 39 -21.14 -15.43 -7.22
C LYS A 39 -22.09 -15.97 -6.13
N GLY A 40 -23.04 -15.13 -5.72
CA GLY A 40 -24.04 -15.48 -4.70
C GLY A 40 -23.62 -15.22 -3.25
N THR A 41 -22.39 -14.76 -2.98
CA THR A 41 -21.99 -14.37 -1.62
C THR A 41 -22.34 -12.90 -1.36
N ALA A 42 -22.91 -12.62 -0.19
CA ALA A 42 -23.37 -11.27 0.19
C ALA A 42 -22.23 -10.23 0.26
N ARG A 43 -21.01 -10.66 0.58
CA ARG A 43 -19.82 -9.81 0.67
C ARG A 43 -18.57 -10.54 0.18
N PRO A 44 -17.55 -9.82 -0.31
CA PRO A 44 -16.23 -10.39 -0.56
C PRO A 44 -15.57 -10.89 0.72
N VAL A 45 -14.77 -11.95 0.63
CA VAL A 45 -14.02 -12.54 1.75
C VAL A 45 -12.54 -12.18 1.60
N ALA A 46 -11.95 -11.62 2.66
CA ALA A 46 -10.52 -11.33 2.70
C ALA A 46 -9.73 -12.64 2.68
N ALA A 47 -8.84 -12.79 1.70
CA ALA A 47 -8.12 -14.03 1.43
C ALA A 47 -6.64 -13.93 1.80
N ASN A 48 -6.03 -12.77 1.57
CA ASN A 48 -4.62 -12.55 1.82
C ASN A 48 -4.37 -11.04 2.00
N ASN A 49 -3.18 -10.67 2.50
CA ASN A 49 -2.72 -9.31 2.54
C ASN A 49 -1.23 -9.21 2.18
N LEU A 50 -0.81 -8.00 1.80
CA LEU A 50 0.57 -7.66 1.53
C LEU A 50 0.89 -6.30 2.16
N ALA A 51 1.82 -6.29 3.11
CA ALA A 51 2.47 -5.09 3.60
C ALA A 51 3.54 -4.66 2.60
N ARG A 52 3.55 -3.39 2.22
CA ARG A 52 4.60 -2.76 1.42
C ARG A 52 5.23 -1.65 2.23
N LEU A 53 6.50 -1.80 2.56
CA LEU A 53 7.27 -0.86 3.34
C LEU A 53 8.10 0.03 2.43
N SER A 54 8.03 1.34 2.63
CA SER A 54 8.80 2.29 1.84
C SER A 54 9.19 3.52 2.64
N LYS A 55 10.39 4.00 2.38
CA LYS A 55 10.90 5.30 2.84
C LYS A 55 10.94 6.32 1.70
N GLY A 56 10.38 5.97 0.55
CA GLY A 56 10.28 6.83 -0.63
C GLY A 56 9.09 7.79 -0.56
N LYS A 57 9.06 8.72 -1.51
CA LYS A 57 7.85 9.52 -1.79
C LYS A 57 6.77 8.67 -2.48
N MET A 58 7.18 7.63 -3.19
CA MET A 58 6.31 6.64 -3.84
C MET A 58 6.77 5.23 -3.50
N VAL A 59 5.82 4.33 -3.30
CA VAL A 59 6.07 2.90 -3.09
C VAL A 59 6.44 2.27 -4.43
N GLY A 60 7.73 2.14 -4.70
CA GLY A 60 8.23 1.52 -5.92
C GLY A 60 9.70 1.10 -5.79
N VAL A 61 10.07 0.01 -6.46
CA VAL A 61 11.39 -0.64 -6.34
C VAL A 61 12.53 0.35 -6.56
N ARG A 62 12.44 1.18 -7.61
CA ARG A 62 13.45 2.19 -7.93
C ARG A 62 13.65 3.24 -6.82
N TYR A 63 12.60 3.62 -6.09
CA TYR A 63 12.66 4.65 -5.04
C TYR A 63 13.19 4.13 -3.70
N ASN A 64 13.36 2.81 -3.60
CA ASN A 64 13.77 2.09 -2.40
C ASN A 64 15.12 1.36 -2.58
N LYS A 65 15.76 1.46 -3.76
CA LYS A 65 16.95 0.66 -4.11
C LYS A 65 18.09 0.76 -3.09
N ASP A 66 18.34 1.95 -2.57
CA ASP A 66 19.45 2.25 -1.66
C ASP A 66 18.96 2.51 -0.22
N LYS A 67 17.83 1.91 0.17
CA LYS A 67 17.21 2.10 1.49
C LYS A 67 17.07 0.77 2.21
N GLU A 68 17.31 0.78 3.51
CA GLU A 68 17.14 -0.38 4.37
C GLU A 68 15.73 -0.39 4.98
N TRP A 69 15.31 -1.55 5.51
CA TRP A 69 14.00 -1.71 6.15
C TRP A 69 12.82 -1.29 5.25
N VAL A 70 12.93 -1.64 3.96
CA VAL A 70 11.92 -1.47 2.91
C VAL A 70 11.68 -2.82 2.22
N GLY A 71 10.51 -3.02 1.62
CA GLY A 71 10.21 -4.29 0.95
C GLY A 71 8.76 -4.73 1.08
N GLY A 72 8.51 -6.01 0.83
CA GLY A 72 7.20 -6.65 0.99
C GLY A 72 7.19 -7.62 2.15
N SER A 73 6.10 -7.66 2.92
CA SER A 73 5.88 -8.62 4.00
C SER A 73 4.41 -9.01 4.10
N PHE A 74 4.11 -10.02 4.90
CA PHE A 74 2.74 -10.35 5.30
C PHE A 74 2.38 -9.59 6.59
N CYS A 75 1.18 -9.02 6.66
CA CYS A 75 0.65 -8.39 7.87
C CYS A 75 -0.01 -9.46 8.74
N LEU A 76 0.47 -9.61 9.97
CA LEU A 76 -0.23 -10.40 10.97
C LEU A 76 -1.54 -9.69 11.35
N PHE A 77 -2.66 -10.39 11.17
CA PHE A 77 -3.95 -9.98 11.71
C PHE A 77 -4.34 -11.01 12.76
N GLU A 78 -4.37 -10.58 14.02
CA GLU A 78 -4.91 -11.39 15.11
C GLU A 78 -6.43 -11.34 15.08
N LYS A 79 -7.06 -12.42 15.56
CA LYS A 79 -8.49 -12.66 15.45
C LYS A 79 -9.24 -12.15 16.68
#